data_AF-A0A2P2FEU4-F1
#
_entry.id   AF-A0A2P2FEU4-F1
#
_cell.length_a   1.000
_cell.length_b   1.000
_cell.length_c   1.000
_cell.angle_alpha   90.00
_cell.angle_beta   90.00
_cell.angle_gamma   90.00
#
_symmetry.space_group_name_H-M   'P 1'
#
loop_
_entity.id
_entity.type
_entity.pdbx_description
1 polymer ?
#
loop_
_entity_poly.entity_id
_entity_poly.type
_entity_poly.pdbx_seq_one_letter_code
_entity_poly.pdbx_strand_id
1 'polypeptide(L)'
;MSAQLISILVLVVIFVLATTRSINMGALAFAGAFLVGTLAGGLDTDGIFAGFPGDIFVVLVGVTYLFAIARANGTTDWLVAAAVRLVGGRIALIPWVMFVVTGALTAIGAVSPAACAIVAPIALGFAARYKISPLLMGAMVVHGAQGGGFSPISVYGSIVNGIVERNHIAG
;
A
#
# COMPACT_ATOMS: atom_id res chain seq x y z
N MET A 1 31.31 -11.52 -13.17
CA MET A 1 30.65 -10.42 -12.41
C MET A 1 30.31 -10.95 -11.03
N SER A 2 30.34 -10.12 -9.98
CA SER A 2 29.96 -10.59 -8.65
C SER A 2 28.47 -10.93 -8.60
N ALA A 3 28.08 -11.86 -7.72
CA ALA A 3 26.68 -12.25 -7.54
C ALA A 3 25.78 -11.04 -7.20
N GLN A 4 26.31 -10.06 -6.48
CA GLN A 4 25.62 -8.82 -6.13
C GLN A 4 25.30 -7.99 -7.38
N LEU A 5 26.26 -7.84 -8.31
CA LEU A 5 26.03 -7.09 -9.56
C LEU A 5 25.01 -7.78 -10.46
N ILE A 6 25.05 -9.12 -10.52
CA ILE A 6 24.05 -9.92 -11.27
C ILE A 6 22.66 -9.72 -10.66
N SER A 7 22.54 -9.77 -9.34
CA SER A 7 21.28 -9.51 -8.63
C SER A 7 20.72 -8.12 -8.93
N ILE A 8 21.57 -7.08 -8.88
CA ILE A 8 21.18 -5.70 -9.23
C ILE A 8 20.69 -5.62 -10.68
N LEU A 9 21.41 -6.24 -11.63
CA LEU A 9 21.02 -6.25 -13.04
C LEU A 9 19.67 -6.93 -13.26
N VAL A 10 19.46 -8.10 -12.64
CA VAL A 10 18.18 -8.82 -12.72
C VAL A 10 17.05 -7.99 -12.11
N LEU A 11 17.29 -7.32 -10.98
CA LEU A 11 16.32 -6.41 -10.37
C LEU A 11 15.93 -5.27 -11.32
N VAL A 12 16.91 -4.64 -11.99
CA VAL A 12 16.65 -3.59 -13.00
C VAL A 12 15.77 -4.13 -14.13
N VAL A 13 16.08 -5.32 -14.66
CA VAL A 13 15.27 -5.96 -15.71
C VAL A 13 13.84 -6.22 -15.24
N ILE A 14 13.65 -6.69 -14.00
CA ILE A 14 12.33 -6.94 -13.42
C ILE A 14 11.52 -5.65 -13.33
N PHE A 15 12.12 -4.55 -12.87
CA PHE A 15 11.45 -3.25 -12.84
C PHE A 15 11.02 -2.80 -14.25
N VAL A 16 11.92 -2.86 -15.22
CA VAL A 16 11.63 -2.47 -16.62
C VAL A 16 10.48 -3.31 -17.18
N LEU A 17 10.51 -4.64 -16.99
CA LEU A 17 9.47 -5.53 -17.49
C LEU A 17 8.13 -5.32 -16.79
N ALA A 18 8.13 -5.24 -15.45
CA ALA A 18 6.90 -5.04 -14.68
C ALA A 18 6.23 -3.70 -15.01
N THR A 19 7.00 -2.62 -15.15
CA THR A 19 6.49 -1.28 -15.48
C THR A 19 5.99 -1.20 -16.93
N THR A 20 6.68 -1.82 -17.90
CA THR A 20 6.29 -1.73 -19.32
C THR A 20 5.21 -2.72 -19.74
N ARG A 21 5.10 -3.87 -19.05
CA ARG A 21 4.17 -4.96 -19.42
C ARG A 21 3.03 -5.16 -18.42
N SER A 22 2.93 -4.35 -17.36
CA SER A 22 1.92 -4.48 -16.29
C SER A 22 1.86 -5.88 -15.65
N ILE A 23 3.01 -6.56 -15.59
CA ILE A 23 3.14 -7.89 -14.97
C ILE A 23 3.35 -7.73 -13.47
N ASN A 24 2.88 -8.68 -12.66
CA ASN A 24 3.10 -8.69 -11.21
C ASN A 24 4.61 -8.72 -10.89
N MET A 25 5.11 -7.60 -10.37
CA MET A 25 6.51 -7.42 -10.03
C MET A 25 6.99 -8.38 -8.93
N GLY A 26 6.13 -8.70 -7.96
CA GLY A 26 6.45 -9.61 -6.86
C GLY A 26 6.65 -11.05 -7.35
N ALA A 27 5.81 -11.53 -8.27
CA ALA A 27 5.97 -12.85 -8.87
C ALA A 27 7.26 -12.96 -9.70
N LEU A 28 7.58 -11.92 -10.48
CA LEU A 28 8.84 -11.83 -11.22
C LEU A 28 10.05 -11.79 -10.28
N ALA A 29 9.99 -10.99 -9.20
CA ALA A 29 11.04 -10.92 -8.18
C ALA A 29 11.25 -12.25 -7.47
N PHE A 30 10.18 -12.96 -7.14
CA PHE A 30 10.26 -14.27 -6.51
C PHE A 30 10.94 -15.29 -7.43
N ALA A 31 10.51 -15.39 -8.69
CA ALA A 31 11.16 -16.26 -9.67
C ALA A 31 12.62 -15.86 -9.93
N GLY A 32 12.90 -14.55 -10.02
CA GLY A 32 14.25 -14.00 -10.18
C GLY A 32 15.17 -14.31 -9.00
N ALA A 33 14.64 -14.33 -7.77
CA ALA A 33 15.39 -14.70 -6.57
C ALA A 33 15.87 -16.16 -6.64
N PHE A 34 15.02 -17.08 -7.12
CA PHE A 34 15.43 -18.47 -7.35
C PHE A 34 16.46 -18.58 -8.48
N LEU A 35 16.28 -17.86 -9.57
CA LEU A 35 17.20 -17.87 -10.70
C LEU A 35 18.60 -17.36 -10.30
N VAL A 36 18.66 -16.21 -9.63
CA VAL A 36 19.94 -15.60 -9.22
C VAL A 36 20.54 -16.36 -8.03
N GLY A 37 19.73 -16.72 -7.04
CA GLY A 37 20.18 -17.42 -5.83
C GLY A 37 20.83 -18.76 -6.13
N THR A 38 20.24 -19.55 -7.04
CA THR A 38 20.80 -20.85 -7.46
C THR A 38 21.98 -20.70 -8.41
N LEU A 39 21.83 -19.93 -9.52
CA LEU A 39 22.82 -19.91 -10.59
C LEU A 39 24.05 -19.02 -10.30
N ALA A 40 23.86 -17.94 -9.54
CA ALA A 40 24.92 -16.96 -9.26
C ALA A 40 25.29 -16.90 -7.76
N GLY A 41 24.35 -17.21 -6.86
CA GLY A 41 24.54 -17.15 -5.42
C GLY A 41 25.04 -18.44 -4.78
N GLY A 42 24.94 -19.58 -5.47
CA GLY A 42 25.30 -20.89 -4.91
C GLY A 42 24.44 -21.31 -3.71
N LEU A 43 23.25 -20.70 -3.55
CA LEU A 43 22.30 -21.05 -2.50
C LEU A 43 21.45 -22.24 -2.93
N ASP A 44 21.15 -23.11 -1.98
CA ASP A 44 20.12 -24.13 -2.13
C ASP A 44 18.71 -23.52 -1.97
N THR A 45 17.68 -24.33 -2.21
CA THR A 45 16.28 -23.88 -2.12
C THR A 45 15.95 -23.32 -0.74
N ASP A 46 16.47 -23.96 0.31
CA ASP A 46 16.18 -23.59 1.70
C ASP A 46 16.85 -22.26 2.05
N GLY A 47 18.09 -22.04 1.60
CA GLY A 47 18.80 -20.77 1.76
C GLY A 47 18.10 -19.60 1.05
N ILE A 48 17.49 -19.84 -0.12
CA ILE A 48 16.70 -18.82 -0.83
C ILE A 48 15.38 -18.55 -0.09
N PHE A 49 14.69 -19.61 0.34
CA PHE A 49 13.44 -19.50 1.09
C PHE A 49 13.62 -18.82 2.45
N ALA A 50 14.74 -19.01 3.12
CA ALA A 50 15.05 -18.35 4.39
C ALA A 50 15.08 -16.81 4.27
N GLY A 51 15.34 -16.27 3.08
CA GLY A 51 15.25 -14.83 2.80
C GLY A 51 13.83 -14.31 2.57
N PHE A 52 12.83 -15.19 2.40
CA PHE A 52 11.46 -14.79 2.14
C PHE A 52 10.73 -14.38 3.44
N PRO A 53 10.13 -13.19 3.50
CA PRO A 53 9.49 -12.69 4.71
C PRO A 53 8.07 -13.25 4.90
N GLY A 54 7.95 -14.53 5.26
CA GLY A 54 6.67 -15.26 5.32
C GLY A 54 5.63 -14.68 6.29
N ASP A 55 6.03 -14.28 7.48
CA ASP A 55 5.21 -13.60 8.48
C ASP A 55 4.68 -12.24 7.98
N ILE A 56 5.53 -11.40 7.37
CA ILE A 56 5.08 -10.14 6.74
C ILE A 56 4.09 -10.45 5.62
N PHE A 57 4.37 -11.45 4.78
CA PHE A 57 3.45 -11.86 3.73
C PHE A 57 2.06 -12.23 4.29
N VAL A 58 2.00 -13.04 5.35
CA VAL A 58 0.73 -13.42 5.99
C VAL A 58 0.00 -12.20 6.55
N VAL A 59 0.70 -11.28 7.22
CA VAL A 59 0.10 -10.03 7.73
C VAL A 59 -0.49 -9.20 6.58
N LEU A 60 0.27 -9.01 5.50
CA LEU A 60 -0.17 -8.24 4.34
C LEU A 60 -1.40 -8.86 3.67
N VAL A 61 -1.40 -10.18 3.49
CA VAL A 61 -2.55 -10.91 2.94
C VAL A 61 -3.77 -10.76 3.86
N GLY A 62 -3.59 -10.95 5.17
CA GLY A 62 -4.68 -10.85 6.15
C GLY A 62 -5.33 -9.46 6.18
N VAL A 63 -4.52 -8.41 6.23
CA VAL A 63 -5.01 -7.03 6.23
C VAL A 63 -5.69 -6.68 4.90
N THR A 64 -5.09 -7.08 3.77
CA THR A 64 -5.70 -6.89 2.45
C THR A 64 -7.05 -7.60 2.35
N TYR A 65 -7.13 -8.82 2.88
CA TYR A 65 -8.36 -9.62 2.89
C TYR A 65 -9.45 -9.00 3.78
N LEU A 66 -9.11 -8.51 4.96
CA LEU A 66 -10.02 -7.78 5.85
C LEU A 66 -10.65 -6.59 5.12
N PHE A 67 -9.84 -5.79 4.44
CA PHE A 67 -10.33 -4.64 3.68
C PHE A 67 -11.10 -5.02 2.42
N ALA A 68 -10.76 -6.14 1.78
CA ALA A 68 -11.57 -6.68 0.69
C ALA A 68 -12.99 -7.03 1.18
N ILE A 69 -13.13 -7.66 2.34
CA ILE A 69 -14.44 -7.96 2.96
C ILE A 69 -15.18 -6.66 3.32
N ALA A 70 -14.51 -5.72 4.00
CA ALA A 70 -15.11 -4.45 4.42
C ALA A 70 -15.58 -3.60 3.23
N ARG A 71 -14.89 -3.71 2.10
CA ARG A 71 -15.31 -3.08 0.84
C ARG A 71 -16.48 -3.84 0.20
N ALA A 72 -16.40 -5.16 0.13
CA ALA A 72 -17.43 -5.98 -0.50
C ALA A 72 -18.79 -5.90 0.21
N ASN A 73 -18.79 -5.70 1.53
CA ASN A 73 -20.03 -5.57 2.31
C ASN A 73 -20.49 -4.12 2.53
N GLY A 74 -19.80 -3.13 1.94
CA GLY A 74 -20.15 -1.70 2.04
C GLY A 74 -19.81 -1.03 3.37
N THR A 75 -19.11 -1.71 4.29
CA THR A 75 -18.70 -1.11 5.57
C THR A 75 -17.84 0.13 5.36
N THR A 76 -16.91 0.08 4.39
CA THR A 76 -16.04 1.23 4.11
C THR A 76 -16.83 2.40 3.54
N ASP A 77 -17.80 2.16 2.65
CA ASP A 77 -18.66 3.20 2.09
C ASP A 77 -19.54 3.85 3.17
N TRP A 78 -20.10 3.03 4.06
CA TRP A 78 -20.86 3.51 5.22
C TRP A 78 -20.01 4.39 6.14
N LEU A 79 -18.79 3.96 6.44
CA LEU A 79 -17.87 4.70 7.32
C LEU A 79 -17.49 6.05 6.72
N VAL A 80 -17.21 6.10 5.41
CA VAL A 80 -16.94 7.36 4.71
C VAL A 80 -18.19 8.26 4.73
N ALA A 81 -19.37 7.72 4.43
CA ALA A 81 -20.62 8.49 4.46
C ALA A 81 -20.95 9.04 5.86
N ALA A 82 -20.70 8.27 6.91
CA ALA A 82 -20.89 8.70 8.29
C ALA A 82 -19.90 9.82 8.67
N ALA A 83 -18.62 9.67 8.35
CA ALA A 83 -17.58 10.69 8.57
C ALA A 83 -17.91 12.01 7.85
N VAL A 84 -18.48 11.92 6.65
CA VAL A 84 -18.91 13.08 5.88
C VAL A 84 -20.15 13.76 6.49
N ARG A 85 -21.11 12.99 7.01
CA ARG A 85 -22.29 13.54 7.69
C ARG A 85 -21.92 14.38 8.92
N LEU A 86 -20.85 14.01 9.62
CA LEU A 86 -20.34 14.75 10.79
C LEU A 86 -19.85 16.18 10.45
N VAL A 87 -19.60 16.51 9.18
CA VAL A 87 -19.10 17.83 8.76
C VAL A 87 -20.17 18.94 8.84
N GLY A 88 -21.45 18.57 8.93
CA GLY A 88 -22.52 19.50 9.31
C GLY A 88 -22.67 20.75 8.43
N GLY A 89 -22.26 20.69 7.15
CA GLY A 89 -22.41 21.80 6.19
C GLY A 89 -21.25 22.80 6.12
N ARG A 90 -20.15 22.59 6.86
CA ARG A 90 -18.95 23.44 6.78
C ARG A 90 -18.10 23.11 5.55
N ILE A 91 -18.36 23.77 4.43
CA ILE A 91 -17.74 23.51 3.12
C ILE A 91 -16.20 23.50 3.19
N ALA A 92 -15.60 24.45 3.94
CA ALA A 92 -14.15 24.57 4.07
C ALA A 92 -13.47 23.36 4.74
N LEU A 93 -14.20 22.56 5.53
CA LEU A 93 -13.68 21.39 6.22
C LEU A 93 -13.72 20.12 5.38
N ILE A 94 -14.48 20.11 4.28
CA ILE A 94 -14.69 18.92 3.45
C ILE A 94 -13.36 18.32 2.95
N PRO A 95 -12.40 19.08 2.40
CA PRO A 95 -11.15 18.51 1.90
C PRO A 95 -10.30 17.88 3.01
N TRP A 96 -10.28 18.50 4.20
CA TRP A 96 -9.58 17.98 5.37
C TRP A 96 -10.20 16.68 5.88
N VAL A 97 -11.53 16.58 5.83
CA VAL A 97 -12.23 15.35 6.20
C VAL A 97 -11.87 14.22 5.23
N MET A 98 -11.82 14.49 3.93
CA MET A 98 -11.37 13.49 2.95
C MET A 98 -9.94 13.03 3.19
N PHE A 99 -9.04 13.95 3.56
CA PHE A 99 -7.69 13.61 3.99
C PHE A 99 -7.69 12.70 5.22
N VAL A 100 -8.38 13.10 6.30
CA VAL A 100 -8.41 12.36 7.57
C VAL A 100 -9.04 10.98 7.39
N VAL A 101 -10.13 10.87 6.64
CA VAL A 101 -10.80 9.59 6.38
C VAL A 101 -9.91 8.67 5.57
N THR A 102 -9.31 9.16 4.48
CA THR A 102 -8.41 8.34 3.66
C THR A 102 -7.16 7.92 4.44
N GLY A 103 -6.62 8.85 5.25
CA GLY A 103 -5.49 8.59 6.12
C GLY A 103 -5.81 7.60 7.23
N ALA A 104 -6.98 7.70 7.86
CA ALA A 104 -7.41 6.74 8.88
C ALA A 104 -7.55 5.33 8.29
N LEU A 105 -8.20 5.20 7.12
CA LEU A 105 -8.34 3.91 6.43
C LEU A 105 -6.96 3.30 6.11
N THR A 106 -6.03 4.11 5.60
CA THR A 106 -4.69 3.65 5.25
C THR A 106 -3.86 3.33 6.50
N ALA A 107 -4.01 4.12 7.56
CA ALA A 107 -3.29 3.97 8.82
C ALA A 107 -3.61 2.67 9.53
N ILE A 108 -4.86 2.20 9.47
CA ILE A 108 -5.28 0.93 10.09
C ILE A 108 -5.03 -0.29 9.19
N GLY A 109 -4.52 -0.08 7.97
CA GLY A 109 -4.04 -1.17 7.11
C GLY A 109 -4.57 -1.19 5.68
N ALA A 110 -5.51 -0.33 5.27
CA ALA A 110 -5.87 -0.29 3.85
C ALA A 110 -4.63 0.08 3.02
N VAL A 111 -4.41 -0.59 1.89
CA VAL A 111 -3.36 -0.16 0.96
C VAL A 111 -3.75 1.17 0.32
N SER A 112 -2.80 2.11 0.18
CA SER A 112 -3.07 3.47 -0.31
C SER A 112 -3.92 3.51 -1.58
N PRO A 113 -3.65 2.68 -2.63
CA PRO A 113 -4.48 2.67 -3.83
C PRO A 113 -5.94 2.25 -3.59
N ALA A 114 -6.17 1.29 -2.68
CA ALA A 114 -7.52 0.83 -2.34
C ALA A 114 -8.29 1.91 -1.57
N ALA A 115 -7.64 2.58 -0.59
CA ALA A 115 -8.25 3.69 0.13
C ALA A 115 -8.63 4.83 -0.82
N CYS A 116 -7.73 5.21 -1.73
CA CYS A 116 -8.02 6.22 -2.75
C CYS A 116 -9.18 5.79 -3.67
N ALA A 117 -9.23 4.53 -4.10
CA ALA A 117 -10.31 4.04 -4.97
C ALA A 117 -11.70 4.09 -4.32
N ILE A 118 -11.76 4.00 -2.98
CA ILE A 118 -13.01 4.09 -2.21
C ILE A 118 -13.41 5.55 -2.00
N VAL A 119 -12.48 6.39 -1.54
CA VAL A 119 -12.80 7.76 -1.11
C VAL A 119 -12.88 8.73 -2.29
N ALA A 120 -12.11 8.55 -3.36
CA ALA A 120 -12.04 9.50 -4.46
C ALA A 120 -13.38 9.77 -5.17
N PRO A 121 -14.22 8.76 -5.52
CA PRO A 121 -15.52 9.02 -6.13
C PRO A 121 -16.44 9.87 -5.25
N ILE A 122 -16.44 9.61 -3.94
CA ILE A 122 -17.22 10.36 -2.96
C ILE A 122 -16.71 11.80 -2.91
N ALA A 123 -15.40 11.97 -2.73
CA ALA A 123 -14.75 13.27 -2.64
C ALA A 123 -15.03 14.12 -3.89
N LEU A 124 -14.91 13.55 -5.09
CA LEU A 124 -15.21 14.23 -6.36
C LEU A 124 -16.69 14.61 -6.50
N GLY A 125 -17.61 13.77 -6.01
CA GLY A 125 -19.03 14.12 -5.94
C GLY A 125 -19.29 15.35 -5.06
N PHE A 126 -18.61 15.45 -3.92
CA PHE A 126 -18.63 16.64 -3.06
C PHE A 126 -18.01 17.86 -3.74
N ALA A 127 -16.89 17.67 -4.46
CA ALA A 127 -16.25 18.74 -5.20
C ALA A 127 -17.21 19.37 -6.23
N ALA A 128 -17.92 18.53 -7.00
CA ALA A 128 -18.93 18.98 -7.95
C ALA A 128 -20.10 19.70 -7.26
N ARG A 129 -20.65 19.14 -6.18
CA ARG A 129 -21.81 19.69 -5.47
C ARG A 129 -21.53 21.04 -4.80
N TYR A 130 -20.37 21.17 -4.16
CA TYR A 130 -20.01 22.35 -3.38
C TYR A 130 -19.08 23.32 -4.13
N LYS A 131 -18.86 23.10 -5.44
CA LYS A 131 -17.98 23.91 -6.30
C LYS A 131 -16.55 24.04 -5.75
N ILE A 132 -16.03 22.97 -5.14
CA ILE A 132 -14.63 22.88 -4.72
C ILE A 132 -13.81 22.36 -5.92
N SER A 133 -12.56 22.81 -6.06
CA SER A 133 -11.64 22.29 -7.08
C SER A 133 -11.50 20.76 -6.98
N PRO A 134 -11.82 20.00 -8.05
CA PRO A 134 -11.64 18.55 -8.07
C PRO A 134 -10.17 18.14 -7.87
N LEU A 135 -9.23 18.96 -8.35
CA LEU A 135 -7.80 18.74 -8.17
C LEU A 135 -7.41 18.82 -6.70
N LEU A 136 -7.86 19.87 -5.99
CA LEU A 136 -7.63 20.00 -4.55
C LEU A 136 -8.20 18.79 -3.80
N MET A 137 -9.43 18.42 -4.15
CA MET A 137 -10.10 17.31 -3.49
C MET A 137 -9.37 15.97 -3.70
N GLY A 138 -8.96 15.68 -4.94
CA GLY A 138 -8.16 14.51 -5.27
C GLY A 138 -6.81 14.52 -4.55
N ALA A 139 -6.13 15.67 -4.51
CA ALA A 139 -4.88 15.83 -3.78
C ALA A 139 -5.04 15.53 -2.29
N MET A 140 -6.11 16.00 -1.64
CA MET A 140 -6.36 15.73 -0.23
C MET A 140 -6.60 14.24 0.05
N VAL A 141 -7.30 13.53 -0.83
CA VAL A 141 -7.48 12.07 -0.72
C VAL A 141 -6.12 11.35 -0.84
N VAL A 142 -5.34 11.68 -1.88
CA VAL A 142 -4.03 11.04 -2.12
C VAL A 142 -3.06 11.34 -0.98
N HIS A 143 -2.94 12.59 -0.55
CA HIS A 143 -2.09 12.96 0.58
C HIS A 143 -2.57 12.36 1.89
N GLY A 144 -3.89 12.22 2.08
CA GLY A 144 -4.46 11.50 3.22
C GLY A 144 -3.97 10.06 3.23
N ALA A 145 -4.09 9.35 2.11
CA ALA A 145 -3.58 7.99 1.97
C ALA A 145 -2.08 7.90 2.29
N GLN A 146 -1.26 8.77 1.69
CA GLN A 146 0.18 8.79 1.93
C GLN A 146 0.51 9.08 3.40
N GLY A 147 -0.19 10.02 4.04
CA GLY A 147 -0.02 10.34 5.45
C GLY A 147 -0.36 9.16 6.37
N GLY A 148 -1.47 8.47 6.10
CA GLY A 148 -1.86 7.27 6.83
C GLY A 148 -0.87 6.12 6.68
N GLY A 149 -0.21 6.01 5.52
CA GLY A 149 0.82 5.02 5.24
C GLY A 149 2.05 5.09 6.16
N PHE A 150 2.25 6.18 6.90
CA PHE A 150 3.33 6.29 7.91
C PHE A 150 2.93 5.77 9.30
N SER A 151 1.70 5.29 9.49
CA SER A 151 1.28 4.67 10.74
C SER A 151 2.09 3.40 11.04
N PRO A 152 2.53 3.16 12.29
CA PRO A 152 3.25 1.93 12.68
C PRO A 152 2.47 0.64 12.43
N ILE A 153 1.14 0.72 12.45
CA ILE A 153 0.24 -0.42 12.21
C ILE A 153 -0.28 -0.47 10.77
N SER A 154 0.14 0.45 9.90
CA SER A 154 -0.16 0.37 8.47
C SER A 154 0.58 -0.79 7.82
N VAL A 155 0.23 -1.08 6.57
CA VAL A 155 0.96 -2.03 5.72
C VAL A 155 2.45 -1.67 5.62
N TYR A 156 2.81 -0.41 5.42
CA TYR A 156 4.22 -0.02 5.34
C TYR A 156 4.89 -0.07 6.71
N GLY A 157 4.19 0.35 7.76
CA GLY A 157 4.68 0.29 9.14
C GLY A 157 4.98 -1.14 9.58
N SER A 158 4.09 -2.09 9.30
CA SER A 158 4.30 -3.51 9.65
C SER A 158 5.47 -4.13 8.89
N ILE A 159 5.66 -3.77 7.61
CA ILE A 159 6.83 -4.19 6.83
C ILE A 159 8.11 -3.64 7.47
N VAL A 160 8.18 -2.33 7.74
CA VAL A 160 9.38 -1.68 8.29
C VAL A 160 9.69 -2.23 9.68
N ASN A 161 8.71 -2.29 10.56
CA ASN A 161 8.87 -2.79 11.93
C ASN A 161 9.32 -4.26 11.92
N GLY A 162 8.73 -5.10 11.07
CA GLY A 162 9.14 -6.50 10.93
C GLY A 162 10.58 -6.66 10.43
N ILE A 163 11.04 -5.77 9.53
CA ILE A 163 12.44 -5.77 9.09
C ILE A 163 13.37 -5.30 10.21
N VAL A 164 13.02 -4.24 10.93
CA VAL A 164 13.81 -3.70 12.07
C VAL A 164 13.99 -4.77 13.14
N GLU A 165 12.92 -5.45 13.52
CA GLU A 165 12.92 -6.52 14.52
C GLU A 165 13.82 -7.70 14.10
N ARG A 166 13.71 -8.14 12.84
CA ARG A 166 14.55 -9.24 12.32
C ARG A 166 16.04 -8.92 12.21
N ASN A 167 16.39 -7.65 12.01
CA ASN A 167 17.77 -7.23 11.87
C ASN A 167 18.37 -6.72 13.18
N HIS A 168 17.65 -6.81 14.30
CA HIS A 168 18.07 -6.34 15.62
C HIS A 168 18.50 -4.86 15.63
N ILE A 169 17.84 -4.04 14.81
CA ILE A 169 18.06 -2.59 14.77
C ILE A 169 17.19 -1.96 15.86
N ALA A 170 17.73 -1.01 16.62
CA ALA A 170 16.94 -0.29 17.62
C ALA A 170 15.83 0.53 16.94
N GLY A 171 14.58 0.34 17.38
CA GLY A 171 13.40 1.04 16.89
C GLY A 171 13.18 2.41 17.52
#